data_AF-A0A4R6LBW6-F1
#
_entry.id   AF-A0A4R6LBW6-F1
#
_cell.length_a   1.000
_cell.length_b   1.000
_cell.length_c   1.000
_cell.angle_alpha   90.00
_cell.angle_beta   90.00
_cell.angle_gamma   90.00
#
_symmetry.space_group_name_H-M   'P 1'
#
loop_
_entity.id
_entity.type
_entity.pdbx_description
1 polymer ?
#
loop_
_entity_poly.entity_id
_entity_poly.type
_entity_poly.pdbx_seq_one_letter_code
_entity_poly.pdbx_strand_id
1 'polypeptide(L)'
;MKEIILFFFIIITSTYAQLKGCNDSLSKNYNATATLNDGSCIYESFKIKPDYSIILSDSIKETSGLISFDGLFWTHNDDHDKTIYGLDSLGKIRKKIILENVINHDWEEISQDSSYLYIGDFGNNFSGSRANLQILKIEKKIIRKRKSNYRYYFFYLF
;
A
#
# COMPACT_ATOMS: atom_id res chain seq x y z
N MET A 1 12.51 50.70 -58.63
CA MET A 1 12.70 49.48 -57.83
C MET A 1 11.77 49.58 -56.63
N LYS A 2 10.84 48.63 -56.45
CA LYS A 2 9.92 48.64 -55.29
C LYS A 2 10.63 47.94 -54.13
N GLU A 3 10.97 48.70 -53.09
CA GLU A 3 11.49 48.17 -51.83
C GLU A 3 10.37 47.36 -51.16
N ILE A 4 10.56 46.04 -51.03
CA ILE A 4 9.65 45.16 -50.29
C ILE A 4 10.15 45.13 -48.84
N ILE A 5 9.49 45.87 -47.97
CA ILE A 5 9.77 45.84 -46.53
C ILE A 5 9.11 44.58 -45.95
N LEU A 6 9.94 43.57 -45.65
CA LEU A 6 9.51 42.35 -45.00
C LEU A 6 9.31 42.61 -43.49
N PHE A 7 8.07 42.76 -43.05
CA PHE A 7 7.73 42.84 -41.63
C PHE A 7 7.83 41.44 -41.00
N PHE A 8 8.90 41.19 -40.24
CA PHE A 8 9.07 39.97 -39.46
C PHE A 8 8.23 40.10 -38.18
N PHE A 9 7.01 39.55 -38.18
CA PHE A 9 6.21 39.42 -36.97
C PHE A 9 6.87 38.38 -36.05
N ILE A 10 7.58 38.85 -35.03
CA ILE A 10 8.06 37.99 -33.93
C ILE A 10 6.82 37.56 -33.13
N ILE A 11 6.32 36.35 -33.39
CA ILE A 11 5.28 35.73 -32.57
C ILE A 11 5.94 35.34 -31.24
N ILE A 12 5.77 36.17 -30.22
CA ILE A 12 6.19 35.85 -28.85
C ILE A 12 5.20 34.80 -28.32
N THR A 13 5.50 33.52 -28.51
CA THR A 13 4.75 32.44 -27.86
C THR A 13 5.11 32.41 -26.38
N SER A 14 4.14 32.68 -25.51
CA SER A 14 4.32 32.57 -24.06
C SER A 14 4.50 31.09 -23.69
N THR A 15 5.71 30.70 -23.30
CA THR A 15 5.96 29.39 -22.71
C THR A 15 5.66 29.46 -21.21
N TYR A 16 4.68 28.70 -20.74
CA TYR A 16 4.44 28.54 -19.30
C TYR A 16 5.48 27.56 -18.75
N ALA A 17 6.46 28.07 -18.00
CA ALA A 17 7.38 27.22 -17.26
C ALA A 17 6.64 26.53 -16.11
N GLN A 18 6.99 25.26 -15.84
CA GLN A 18 6.45 24.55 -14.69
C GLN A 18 6.93 25.25 -13.42
N LEU A 19 6.00 25.75 -12.60
CA LEU A 19 6.35 26.35 -11.33
C LEU A 19 6.47 25.26 -10.27
N LYS A 20 7.66 25.13 -9.70
CA LYS A 20 7.93 24.20 -8.59
C LYS A 20 7.52 24.81 -7.25
N GLY A 21 6.94 24.00 -6.39
CA GLY A 21 6.62 24.35 -5.01
C GLY A 21 5.67 23.34 -4.37
N CYS A 22 5.35 23.52 -3.10
CA CYS A 22 4.41 22.63 -2.42
C CYS A 22 2.97 22.83 -2.95
N ASN A 23 2.33 21.75 -3.42
CA ASN A 23 0.95 21.76 -3.91
C ASN A 23 -0.07 21.23 -2.88
N ASP A 24 0.36 20.92 -1.66
CA ASP A 24 -0.52 20.48 -0.58
C ASP A 24 -1.09 21.68 0.20
N SER A 25 -2.41 21.87 0.11
CA SER A 25 -3.15 22.92 0.81
C SER A 25 -3.07 22.84 2.34
N LEU A 26 -2.68 21.70 2.90
CA LEU A 26 -2.51 21.49 4.34
C LEU A 26 -1.10 21.84 4.84
N SER A 27 -0.17 22.15 3.93
CA SER A 27 1.19 22.56 4.28
C SER A 27 1.27 24.05 4.66
N LYS A 28 2.27 24.42 5.46
CA LYS A 28 2.53 25.81 5.85
C LYS A 28 3.00 26.70 4.70
N ASN A 29 3.65 26.10 3.70
CA ASN A 29 4.25 26.78 2.56
C ASN A 29 3.55 26.40 1.25
N TYR A 30 2.25 26.12 1.32
CA TYR A 30 1.43 25.85 0.15
C TYR A 30 1.56 26.96 -0.88
N ASN A 31 1.79 26.57 -2.14
CA ASN A 31 1.85 27.47 -3.28
C ASN A 31 0.77 27.08 -4.29
N ALA A 32 -0.34 27.84 -4.31
CA ALA A 32 -1.45 27.63 -5.24
C ALA A 32 -1.08 27.78 -6.72
N THR A 33 0.03 28.45 -7.03
CA THR A 33 0.53 28.61 -8.40
C THR A 33 1.52 27.53 -8.82
N ALA A 34 1.96 26.68 -7.90
CA ALA A 34 2.86 25.56 -8.21
C ALA A 34 2.12 24.53 -9.08
N THR A 35 2.69 24.23 -10.24
CA THR A 35 2.19 23.21 -11.17
C THR A 35 2.92 21.87 -11.00
N LEU A 36 4.03 21.85 -10.26
CA LEU A 36 4.83 20.66 -9.99
C LEU A 36 5.25 20.63 -8.51
N ASN A 37 4.91 19.55 -7.80
CA ASN A 37 5.38 19.33 -6.43
C ASN A 37 6.88 19.00 -6.43
N ASP A 38 7.66 19.74 -5.65
CA ASP A 38 9.11 19.57 -5.52
C ASP A 38 9.54 18.93 -4.19
N GLY A 39 8.59 18.44 -3.38
CA GLY A 39 8.84 17.83 -2.09
C GLY A 39 9.14 18.83 -0.96
N SER A 40 9.01 20.14 -1.20
CA SER A 40 9.35 21.18 -0.21
C SER A 40 8.29 21.41 0.87
N CYS A 41 7.19 20.65 0.90
CA CYS A 41 6.08 20.87 1.83
C CYS A 41 6.51 20.81 3.30
N ILE A 42 6.19 21.85 4.06
CA ILE A 42 6.47 21.97 5.49
C ILE A 42 5.18 21.72 6.27
N TYR A 43 5.22 20.75 7.18
CA TYR A 43 4.09 20.41 8.05
C TYR A 43 4.38 20.77 9.50
N GLU A 44 3.33 21.01 10.29
CA GLU A 44 3.48 21.09 11.74
C GLU A 44 3.97 19.75 12.30
N SER A 45 4.97 19.79 13.18
CA SER A 45 5.40 18.59 13.89
C SER A 45 4.38 18.25 14.96
N PHE A 46 3.64 17.16 14.80
CA PHE A 46 2.74 16.66 15.83
C PHE A 46 3.40 15.52 16.59
N LYS A 47 3.53 15.67 17.91
CA LYS A 47 4.10 14.63 18.79
C LYS A 47 2.98 13.73 19.29
N ILE A 48 2.70 12.67 18.54
CA ILE A 48 1.83 11.59 19.00
C ILE A 48 2.67 10.63 19.83
N LYS A 49 2.15 10.24 21.00
CA LYS A 49 2.65 9.08 21.73
C LYS A 49 1.49 8.11 21.90
N PRO A 50 1.68 6.81 21.64
CA PRO A 50 0.66 5.84 21.98
C PRO A 50 0.52 5.76 23.50
N ASP A 51 -0.71 5.63 24.00
CA ASP A 51 -0.97 5.46 25.43
C ASP A 51 -0.36 4.15 25.95
N TYR A 52 -0.34 3.12 25.10
CA TYR A 52 0.33 1.85 25.35
C TYR A 52 0.79 1.20 24.04
N SER A 53 1.80 0.35 24.14
CA SER A 53 2.26 -0.51 23.06
C SER A 53 2.45 -1.92 23.61
N ILE A 54 2.10 -2.93 22.81
CA ILE A 54 2.17 -4.33 23.19
C ILE A 54 3.13 -5.02 22.23
N ILE A 55 4.08 -5.76 22.78
CA ILE A 55 4.95 -6.63 21.99
C ILE A 55 4.13 -7.85 21.56
N LEU A 56 4.04 -8.06 20.24
CA LEU A 56 3.35 -9.21 19.67
C LEU A 56 4.14 -10.51 19.94
N SER A 57 3.46 -11.65 19.80
CA SER A 57 4.07 -12.96 19.95
C SER A 57 5.20 -13.19 18.95
N ASP A 58 6.22 -13.96 19.32
CA ASP A 58 7.30 -14.41 18.42
C ASP A 58 6.85 -15.20 17.19
N SER A 59 5.57 -15.61 17.11
CA SER A 59 5.00 -16.14 15.87
C SER A 59 4.70 -15.06 14.82
N ILE A 60 4.72 -13.77 15.18
CA ILE A 60 4.36 -12.63 14.32
C ILE A 60 5.49 -11.60 14.39
N LYS A 61 6.62 -11.90 13.74
CA LYS A 61 7.84 -11.08 13.84
C LYS A 61 7.91 -9.97 12.79
N GLU A 62 7.19 -10.14 11.69
CA GLU A 62 7.37 -9.39 10.45
C GLU A 62 6.01 -9.13 9.80
N THR A 63 5.07 -8.61 10.62
CA THR A 63 3.71 -8.31 10.16
C THR A 63 3.70 -7.22 9.08
N SER A 64 3.26 -7.55 7.87
CA SER A 64 3.17 -6.61 6.75
C SER A 64 1.74 -6.25 6.33
N GLY A 65 0.78 -6.41 7.24
CA GLY A 65 -0.59 -5.98 6.98
C GLY A 65 -1.51 -6.10 8.18
N LEU A 66 -2.56 -5.27 8.22
CA LEU A 66 -3.57 -5.31 9.28
C LEU A 66 -4.96 -4.90 8.77
N ILE A 67 -5.95 -5.77 8.98
CA ILE A 67 -7.37 -5.48 8.74
C ILE A 67 -8.22 -5.86 9.94
N SER A 68 -9.45 -5.34 10.02
CA SER A 68 -10.42 -5.74 11.06
C SER A 68 -11.66 -6.40 10.46
N PHE A 69 -12.01 -7.60 10.93
CA PHE A 69 -13.31 -8.22 10.67
C PHE A 69 -13.63 -9.32 11.69
N ASP A 70 -14.93 -9.61 11.90
CA ASP A 70 -15.40 -10.66 12.83
C ASP A 70 -14.86 -10.46 14.27
N GLY A 71 -14.70 -9.20 14.69
CA GLY A 71 -14.24 -8.82 16.02
C GLY A 71 -12.76 -9.06 16.30
N LEU A 72 -11.95 -9.34 15.27
CA LEU A 72 -10.51 -9.57 15.38
C LEU A 72 -9.73 -8.67 14.41
N PHE A 73 -8.48 -8.43 14.74
CA PHE A 73 -7.48 -7.85 13.84
C PHE A 73 -6.73 -8.97 13.15
N TRP A 74 -6.64 -8.94 11.81
CA TRP A 74 -6.01 -9.99 11.03
C TRP A 74 -4.75 -9.48 10.36
N THR A 75 -3.68 -10.25 10.50
CA THR A 75 -2.34 -9.96 9.99
C THR A 75 -1.68 -11.22 9.43
N HIS A 76 -0.60 -11.06 8.69
CA HIS A 76 0.30 -12.09 8.21
C HIS A 76 1.75 -11.59 8.32
N ASN A 77 2.69 -12.52 8.43
CA ASN A 77 4.11 -12.22 8.25
C ASN A 77 4.44 -12.00 6.76
N ASP A 78 5.52 -11.29 6.47
CA ASP A 78 5.98 -11.01 5.10
C ASP A 78 6.59 -12.23 4.40
N ASP A 79 7.36 -13.08 5.08
CA ASP A 79 8.12 -14.14 4.43
C ASP A 79 7.92 -15.52 5.10
N HIS A 80 8.03 -16.60 4.30
CA HIS A 80 7.95 -18.03 4.62
C HIS A 80 6.68 -18.54 5.34
N ASP A 81 6.13 -17.80 6.28
CA ASP A 81 4.97 -18.17 7.08
C ASP A 81 3.69 -17.96 6.29
N LYS A 82 2.93 -19.04 6.17
CA LYS A 82 1.68 -19.14 5.40
C LYS A 82 0.45 -18.91 6.28
N THR A 83 0.65 -18.41 7.48
CA THR A 83 -0.40 -18.29 8.50
C THR A 83 -0.98 -16.90 8.52
N ILE A 84 -2.31 -16.81 8.46
CA ILE A 84 -3.05 -15.61 8.82
C ILE A 84 -3.42 -15.68 10.30
N TYR A 85 -3.03 -14.66 11.05
CA TYR A 85 -3.25 -14.56 12.49
C TYR A 85 -4.40 -13.62 12.80
N GLY A 86 -5.37 -14.07 13.60
CA GLY A 86 -6.43 -13.24 14.15
C GLY A 86 -6.13 -12.88 15.60
N LEU A 87 -5.98 -11.59 15.89
CA LEU A 87 -5.62 -11.00 17.17
C LEU A 87 -6.84 -10.32 17.82
N ASP A 88 -6.88 -10.29 19.14
CA ASP A 88 -7.76 -9.37 19.86
C ASP A 88 -7.15 -7.96 19.97
N SER A 89 -7.86 -7.04 20.63
CA SER A 89 -7.41 -5.66 20.86
C SER A 89 -6.18 -5.52 21.76
N LEU A 90 -5.73 -6.62 22.37
CA LEU A 90 -4.51 -6.68 23.19
C LEU A 90 -3.38 -7.41 22.44
N GLY A 91 -3.52 -7.65 21.13
CA GLY A 91 -2.51 -8.32 20.31
C GLY A 91 -2.39 -9.83 20.58
N LYS A 92 -3.29 -10.43 21.37
CA LYS A 92 -3.22 -11.87 21.67
C LYS A 92 -3.84 -12.67 20.52
N ILE A 93 -3.11 -13.68 20.07
CA ILE A 93 -3.56 -14.59 19.01
C ILE A 93 -4.80 -15.39 19.50
N ARG A 94 -5.91 -15.22 18.79
CA ARG A 94 -7.18 -15.94 19.00
C ARG A 94 -7.45 -16.97 17.91
N LYS A 95 -6.95 -16.73 16.69
CA LYS A 95 -7.09 -17.65 15.55
C LYS A 95 -5.79 -17.72 14.75
N LYS A 96 -5.51 -18.90 14.20
CA LYS A 96 -4.44 -19.15 13.22
C LYS A 96 -5.05 -19.91 12.04
N ILE A 97 -4.77 -19.46 10.82
CA ILE A 97 -5.27 -20.06 9.59
C ILE A 97 -4.08 -20.30 8.68
N ILE A 98 -3.70 -21.56 8.53
CA ILE A 98 -2.61 -21.95 7.65
C ILE A 98 -3.19 -22.09 6.24
N LEU A 99 -2.65 -21.35 5.27
CA LEU A 99 -3.05 -21.48 3.88
C LEU A 99 -2.29 -22.65 3.24
N GLU A 100 -2.96 -23.80 3.12
CA GLU A 100 -2.39 -24.97 2.46
C GLU A 100 -2.21 -24.74 0.96
N ASN A 101 -1.16 -25.34 0.39
CA ASN A 101 -0.78 -25.23 -1.04
C ASN A 101 -0.50 -23.80 -1.53
N VAL A 102 -0.17 -22.92 -0.60
CA VAL A 102 0.30 -21.57 -0.88
C VAL A 102 1.78 -21.49 -0.52
N ILE A 103 2.52 -20.63 -1.20
CA ILE A 103 3.88 -20.25 -0.81
C ILE A 103 3.82 -18.76 -0.47
N ASN A 104 4.34 -18.39 0.69
CA ASN A 104 4.60 -17.00 1.00
C ASN A 104 6.01 -16.67 0.49
N HIS A 105 6.10 -15.81 -0.53
CA HIS A 105 7.37 -15.37 -1.09
C HIS A 105 7.81 -14.00 -0.55
N ASP A 106 6.86 -13.05 -0.48
CA ASP A 106 7.07 -11.70 0.06
C ASP A 106 5.69 -11.00 0.12
N TRP A 107 4.88 -11.34 1.13
CA TRP A 107 3.55 -10.77 1.32
C TRP A 107 3.61 -9.40 1.98
N GLU A 108 3.13 -8.38 1.28
CA GLU A 108 3.34 -6.98 1.67
C GLU A 108 2.05 -6.20 1.94
N GLU A 109 0.89 -6.83 1.74
CA GLU A 109 -0.39 -6.16 1.93
C GLU A 109 -1.53 -7.13 2.23
N ILE A 110 -2.51 -6.67 3.02
CA ILE A 110 -3.79 -7.35 3.22
C ILE A 110 -4.96 -6.37 3.16
N SER A 111 -5.92 -6.68 2.30
CA SER A 111 -7.17 -5.93 2.17
C SER A 111 -8.38 -6.85 2.13
N GLN A 112 -9.58 -6.28 2.05
CA GLN A 112 -10.82 -7.04 2.11
C GLN A 112 -12.02 -6.34 1.46
N ASP A 113 -12.98 -7.15 1.02
CA ASP A 113 -14.34 -6.72 0.71
C ASP A 113 -15.36 -7.43 1.62
N SER A 114 -16.67 -7.39 1.32
CA SER A 114 -17.68 -8.07 2.13
C SER A 114 -17.51 -9.60 2.24
N SER A 115 -16.89 -10.23 1.25
CA SER A 115 -16.87 -11.68 1.01
C SER A 115 -15.46 -12.28 1.03
N TYR A 116 -14.43 -11.50 0.73
CA TYR A 116 -13.07 -11.96 0.49
C TYR A 116 -12.02 -11.16 1.28
N LEU A 117 -10.91 -11.83 1.57
CA LEU A 117 -9.62 -11.21 1.86
C LEU A 117 -8.74 -11.25 0.62
N TYR A 118 -7.85 -10.28 0.51
CA TYR A 118 -6.86 -10.14 -0.54
C TYR A 118 -5.50 -10.01 0.13
N ILE A 119 -4.54 -10.86 -0.25
CA ILE A 119 -3.14 -10.72 0.19
C ILE A 119 -2.28 -10.46 -1.03
N GLY A 120 -1.46 -9.40 -0.95
CA GLY A 120 -0.51 -9.03 -1.99
C GLY A 120 0.81 -9.74 -1.81
N ASP A 121 1.09 -10.74 -2.65
CA ASP A 121 2.41 -11.37 -2.77
C ASP A 121 3.18 -10.67 -3.90
N PHE A 122 3.58 -9.44 -3.61
CA PHE A 122 4.22 -8.56 -4.56
C PHE A 122 5.49 -7.88 -4.01
N GLY A 123 5.91 -8.23 -2.80
CA GLY A 123 7.20 -7.80 -2.30
C GLY A 123 8.30 -8.21 -3.28
N ASN A 124 9.12 -7.24 -3.60
CA ASN A 124 10.11 -7.34 -4.67
C ASN A 124 11.29 -6.49 -4.25
N ASN A 125 11.98 -7.00 -3.22
CA ASN A 125 13.24 -6.54 -2.64
C ASN A 125 14.19 -5.83 -3.63
N PHE A 126 15.23 -5.16 -3.13
CA PHE A 126 16.11 -4.27 -3.92
C PHE A 126 16.45 -4.67 -5.38
N SER A 127 16.64 -5.96 -5.69
CA SER A 127 16.90 -6.41 -7.07
C SER A 127 15.71 -6.27 -8.04
N GLY A 128 14.48 -6.14 -7.54
CA GLY A 128 13.27 -5.90 -8.33
C GLY A 128 12.92 -6.99 -9.34
N SER A 129 13.51 -8.19 -9.21
CA SER A 129 13.56 -9.18 -10.29
C SER A 129 12.36 -10.13 -10.36
N ARG A 130 11.42 -10.08 -9.41
CA ARG A 130 10.24 -10.95 -9.44
C ARG A 130 9.25 -10.51 -10.51
N ALA A 131 8.90 -11.45 -11.40
CA ALA A 131 7.86 -11.28 -12.42
C ALA A 131 6.58 -12.09 -12.11
N ASN A 132 6.57 -12.85 -11.02
CA ASN A 132 5.47 -13.71 -10.58
C ASN A 132 4.66 -13.06 -9.45
N LEU A 133 4.44 -11.75 -9.52
CA LEU A 133 3.68 -11.01 -8.51
C LEU A 133 2.21 -11.45 -8.59
N GLN A 134 1.58 -11.62 -7.44
CA GLN A 134 0.23 -12.17 -7.40
C GLN A 134 -0.60 -11.63 -6.23
N ILE A 135 -1.91 -11.67 -6.40
CA ILE A 135 -2.87 -11.40 -5.33
C ILE A 135 -3.59 -12.71 -4.99
N LEU A 136 -3.51 -13.11 -3.73
CA LEU A 136 -4.25 -14.22 -3.18
C LEU A 136 -5.64 -13.73 -2.77
N LYS A 137 -6.68 -14.34 -3.33
CA LYS A 137 -8.07 -14.07 -2.97
C LYS A 137 -8.64 -15.22 -2.14
N ILE A 138 -9.07 -14.91 -0.91
CA ILE A 138 -9.47 -15.87 0.11
C ILE A 138 -10.91 -15.62 0.55
N GLU A 139 -11.78 -16.62 0.50
CA GLU A 139 -13.15 -16.46 0.97
C GLU A 139 -13.23 -16.37 2.52
N LYS A 140 -13.81 -15.27 3.04
CA LYS A 140 -14.02 -15.08 4.49
C LYS A 140 -14.89 -16.17 5.12
N LYS A 141 -15.77 -16.81 4.34
CA LYS A 141 -16.62 -17.90 4.84
C LYS A 141 -15.79 -19.09 5.34
N ILE A 142 -14.61 -19.30 4.79
CA ILE A 142 -13.70 -20.39 5.17
C ILE A 142 -12.92 -20.01 6.44
N ILE A 143 -12.62 -18.73 6.64
CA ILE A 143 -12.03 -18.23 7.89
C ILE A 143 -13.00 -18.41 9.08
N ARG A 144 -14.31 -18.27 8.81
CA ARG A 144 -15.37 -18.45 9.82
C ARG A 144 -15.65 -19.92 10.12
N LYS A 145 -15.54 -20.81 9.13
CA LYS A 145 -15.82 -22.25 9.27
C LYS A 145 -14.49 -23.01 9.23
N ARG A 146 -14.05 -23.59 10.34
CA ARG A 146 -12.85 -24.46 10.47
C ARG A 146 -12.87 -25.68 9.53
N LYS A 147 -12.80 -25.49 8.22
CA LYS A 147 -12.84 -26.54 7.19
C LYS A 147 -11.51 -26.61 6.47
N SER A 148 -11.09 -27.84 6.17
CA SER A 148 -9.77 -28.18 5.61
C SER A 148 -9.64 -27.99 4.09
N ASN A 149 -10.73 -27.75 3.37
CA ASN A 149 -10.69 -27.57 1.90
C ASN A 149 -10.87 -26.10 1.55
N TYR A 150 -9.75 -25.42 1.41
CA TYR A 150 -9.70 -24.02 1.04
C TYR A 150 -9.67 -23.86 -0.48
N ARG A 151 -10.47 -22.94 -1.01
CA ARG A 151 -10.33 -22.47 -2.39
C ARG A 151 -9.76 -21.05 -2.34
N TYR A 152 -8.58 -20.89 -2.92
CA TYR A 152 -7.94 -19.61 -3.12
C TYR A 152 -7.79 -19.37 -4.61
N TYR A 153 -7.91 -18.12 -5.04
CA TYR A 153 -7.69 -17.72 -6.42
C TYR A 153 -6.44 -16.84 -6.47
N PHE A 154 -5.58 -17.08 -7.45
CA PHE A 154 -4.41 -16.26 -7.71
C PHE A 154 -4.72 -15.35 -8.90
N PHE A 155 -4.49 -14.06 -8.73
CA PHE A 155 -4.50 -13.10 -9.81
C PHE A 155 -3.06 -12.64 -10.04
N TYR A 156 -2.51 -12.92 -11.22
CA TYR A 156 -1.18 -12.47 -11.58
C TYR A 156 -1.23 -11.00 -12.01
N LEU A 157 -0.26 -10.22 -11.53
CA LEU A 157 -0.02 -8.86 -12.00
C LEU A 157 0.98 -8.97 -13.16
N PHE A 158 0.57 -8.51 -14.34
CA PHE A 158 1.39 -8.50 -15.56
C PHE A 158 2.11 -7.16 -15.71
#